data_AF-A0A2J8SHZ5-F1
#
_entry.id   AF-A0A2J8SHZ5-F1
#
_cell.length_a   1.000
_cell.length_b   1.000
_cell.length_c   1.000
_cell.angle_alpha   90.00
_cell.angle_beta   90.00
_cell.angle_gamma   90.00
#
_symmetry.space_group_name_H-M   'P 1'
#
loop_
_entity.id
_entity.type
_entity.pdbx_description
1 polymer ?
#
loop_
_entity_poly.entity_id
_entity_poly.type
_entity_poly.pdbx_seq_one_letter_code
_entity_poly.pdbx_strand_id
1 'polypeptide(L)'
;VSPEDFCEKMWINYTYFWNYECDALSAYVALCNKFDICIQWRTPDYCSLSCPEGKEYQPCVRPCEARTCLNQWFYGHSSCLNLREDCVCKDGTILHRPHSTQCIPEKECACTDSEDQPRTAGEIWNGGIDECALYKCLENGSVIPIEPDCDEEPTPVCEREAEVVMGIIDKWTCCSKEVCGCDTTLCETTIPTCTNGQKLIVGHSPLSCCPQYKCECDPLKCPSISTPECREDQFMIQVQQEEPCCFSPFCVCESCTKPVPLCHDGEFLTVDLNSTHFCCPQYYCVCEPNLCPMPLLNCAEDMNLVKENVFGQCCPTWHCECNCENLVMPTCEVGEFTAIDHNFQSDCGCIQYLCEKDDVCVFQEVSVLNPGQSMIKYLEEDFCYTIECLEEKDNHTGFHTLNFTLVNCSKKCDVHQVYTPSPSDYDCCGTCKNVSCKFHMENGTSVVYVVGSTWHYNCTTYECVKTDEGAIILNYTMVCPPFNETECKMVCTLLYLRKFSII
;
A
#
# COMPACT_ATOMS: atom_id res chain seq x y z
N VAL A 1 114.46 0.20 -26.08
CA VAL A 1 114.28 0.87 -24.78
C VAL A 1 114.83 -0.09 -23.73
N SER A 2 115.78 0.31 -22.90
CA SER A 2 116.26 -0.60 -21.85
C SER A 2 115.13 -0.86 -20.85
N PRO A 3 115.10 -2.03 -20.19
CA PRO A 3 114.11 -2.31 -19.14
C PRO A 3 114.11 -1.23 -18.04
N GLU A 4 115.30 -0.70 -17.67
CA GLU A 4 115.37 0.36 -16.65
C GLU A 4 114.67 1.65 -17.10
N ASP A 5 114.91 2.09 -18.34
CA ASP A 5 114.26 3.28 -18.88
C ASP A 5 112.74 3.14 -18.98
N PHE A 6 112.23 1.94 -19.31
CA PHE A 6 110.80 1.66 -19.36
C PHE A 6 110.17 1.72 -17.95
N CYS A 7 110.81 1.06 -16.97
CA CYS A 7 110.33 1.03 -15.59
C CYS A 7 110.38 2.42 -14.93
N GLU A 8 111.50 3.13 -15.03
CA GLU A 8 111.71 4.39 -14.31
C GLU A 8 111.02 5.59 -14.96
N LYS A 9 111.01 5.67 -16.29
CA LYS A 9 110.53 6.87 -17.01
C LYS A 9 109.10 6.75 -17.52
N MET A 10 108.61 5.54 -17.81
CA MET A 10 107.26 5.31 -18.35
C MET A 10 106.30 4.70 -17.32
N TRP A 11 106.75 3.73 -16.52
CA TRP A 11 105.87 2.96 -15.63
C TRP A 11 105.67 3.59 -14.24
N ILE A 12 106.76 3.97 -13.56
CA ILE A 12 106.72 4.47 -12.17
C ILE A 12 106.20 5.92 -12.07
N ASN A 13 106.45 6.76 -13.08
CA ASN A 13 106.27 8.21 -12.97
C ASN A 13 104.87 8.73 -13.38
N TYR A 14 104.01 7.87 -13.94
CA TYR A 14 102.67 8.24 -14.40
C TYR A 14 101.62 7.34 -13.75
N THR A 15 100.89 7.89 -12.76
CA THR A 15 99.81 7.20 -12.04
C THR A 15 98.64 6.74 -12.92
N TYR A 16 98.57 7.20 -14.17
CA TYR A 16 97.56 6.82 -15.15
C TYR A 16 97.75 5.41 -15.73
N PHE A 17 98.98 4.87 -15.73
CA PHE A 17 99.29 3.57 -16.32
C PHE A 17 98.98 2.37 -15.40
N TRP A 18 98.71 2.61 -14.12
CA TRP A 18 98.39 1.55 -13.15
C TRP A 18 97.08 0.80 -13.49
N ASN A 19 96.15 1.45 -14.19
CA ASN A 19 94.93 0.81 -14.69
C ASN A 19 95.10 0.11 -16.06
N TYR A 20 96.27 0.24 -16.70
CA TYR A 20 96.58 -0.27 -18.06
C TYR A 20 97.91 -1.05 -18.09
N GLU A 21 98.15 -1.83 -17.03
CA GLU A 21 99.41 -2.58 -16.83
C GLU A 21 99.74 -3.55 -17.94
N CYS A 22 98.76 -4.34 -18.32
CA CYS A 22 98.91 -5.29 -19.41
C CYS A 22 99.17 -4.60 -20.76
N ASP A 23 98.62 -3.40 -20.99
CA ASP A 23 98.79 -2.69 -22.26
C ASP A 23 100.18 -2.06 -22.38
N ALA A 24 100.70 -1.50 -21.29
CA ALA A 24 102.05 -0.98 -21.25
C ALA A 24 103.10 -2.09 -21.42
N LEU A 25 102.92 -3.22 -20.73
CA LEU A 25 103.80 -4.39 -20.89
C LEU A 25 103.71 -4.98 -22.30
N SER A 26 102.51 -5.09 -22.87
CA SER A 26 102.33 -5.50 -24.27
C SER A 26 103.07 -4.58 -25.24
N ALA A 27 102.99 -3.26 -25.06
CA ALA A 27 103.71 -2.29 -25.89
C ALA A 27 105.24 -2.41 -25.75
N TYR A 28 105.75 -2.64 -24.54
CA TYR A 28 107.17 -2.88 -24.32
C TYR A 28 107.65 -4.17 -25.00
N VAL A 29 106.89 -5.26 -24.82
CA VAL A 29 107.19 -6.55 -25.44
C VAL A 29 107.08 -6.47 -26.96
N ALA A 30 106.15 -5.69 -27.52
CA ALA A 30 106.08 -5.42 -28.95
C ALA A 30 107.34 -4.70 -29.48
N LEU A 31 107.94 -3.80 -28.69
CA LEU A 31 109.23 -3.20 -29.04
C LEU A 31 110.37 -4.22 -29.02
N CYS A 32 110.39 -5.15 -28.05
CA CYS A 32 111.37 -6.24 -28.00
C CYS A 32 111.21 -7.20 -29.18
N ASN A 33 109.98 -7.59 -29.50
CA ASN A 33 109.64 -8.46 -30.62
C ASN A 33 110.10 -7.87 -31.97
N LYS A 34 110.08 -6.55 -32.15
CA LYS A 34 110.62 -5.88 -33.35
C LYS A 34 112.13 -6.11 -33.57
N PHE A 35 112.87 -6.43 -32.50
CA PHE A 35 114.29 -6.79 -32.56
C PHE A 35 114.51 -8.31 -32.47
N ASP A 36 113.49 -9.10 -32.83
CA ASP A 36 113.47 -10.57 -32.75
C ASP A 36 113.71 -11.14 -31.34
N ILE A 37 113.47 -10.35 -30.28
CA ILE A 37 113.56 -10.80 -28.89
C ILE A 37 112.18 -11.25 -28.42
N CYS A 38 112.00 -12.57 -28.29
CA CYS A 38 110.79 -13.20 -27.77
C CYS A 38 110.72 -13.11 -26.24
N ILE A 39 109.63 -12.56 -25.71
CA ILE A 39 109.36 -12.50 -24.27
C ILE A 39 107.97 -13.08 -23.98
N GLN A 40 107.93 -14.21 -23.28
CA GLN A 40 106.69 -14.80 -22.79
C GLN A 40 106.36 -14.22 -21.41
N TRP A 41 105.45 -13.23 -21.38
CA TRP A 41 105.14 -12.47 -20.17
C TRP A 41 103.70 -12.64 -19.68
N ARG A 42 102.76 -13.04 -20.55
CA ARG A 42 101.38 -13.35 -20.18
C ARG A 42 101.29 -14.76 -19.60
N THR A 43 100.55 -14.91 -18.52
CA THR A 43 100.21 -16.21 -17.92
C THR A 43 98.70 -16.29 -17.67
N PRO A 44 98.13 -17.48 -17.40
CA PRO A 44 96.69 -17.60 -17.13
C PRO A 44 96.21 -16.76 -15.93
N ASP A 45 97.10 -16.51 -14.98
CA ASP A 45 96.90 -15.74 -13.75
C ASP A 45 97.35 -14.28 -13.83
N TYR A 46 98.05 -13.87 -14.90
CA TYR A 46 98.55 -12.51 -15.09
C TYR A 46 98.42 -12.04 -16.55
N CYS A 47 97.60 -11.00 -16.76
CA CYS A 47 97.33 -10.40 -18.07
C CYS A 47 96.87 -11.41 -19.15
N SER A 48 95.99 -12.34 -18.76
CA SER A 48 95.46 -13.39 -19.63
C SER A 48 94.76 -12.82 -20.88
N LEU A 49 95.09 -13.35 -22.07
CA LEU A 49 94.42 -13.00 -23.32
C LEU A 49 93.48 -14.13 -23.75
N SER A 50 92.21 -13.81 -24.00
CA SER A 50 91.25 -14.77 -24.56
C SER A 50 91.23 -14.65 -26.09
N CYS A 51 91.61 -15.73 -26.78
CA CYS A 51 91.54 -15.80 -28.24
C CYS A 51 90.14 -16.24 -28.72
N PRO A 52 89.74 -15.88 -29.96
CA PRO A 52 88.52 -16.38 -30.58
C PRO A 52 88.47 -17.91 -30.64
N GLU A 53 87.27 -18.45 -30.79
CA GLU A 53 87.06 -19.90 -30.84
C GLU A 53 87.91 -20.56 -31.93
N GLY A 54 88.53 -21.70 -31.60
CA GLY A 54 89.45 -22.41 -32.49
C GLY A 54 90.88 -21.87 -32.55
N LYS A 55 91.18 -20.74 -31.88
CA LYS A 55 92.52 -20.14 -31.80
C LYS A 55 93.13 -20.25 -30.40
N GLU A 56 94.45 -20.17 -30.34
CA GLU A 56 95.24 -20.16 -29.11
C GLU A 56 96.25 -19.00 -29.12
N TYR A 57 96.50 -18.45 -27.94
CA TYR A 57 97.45 -17.36 -27.77
C TYR A 57 98.87 -17.91 -27.87
N GLN A 58 99.68 -17.29 -28.74
CA GLN A 58 101.10 -17.56 -28.86
C GLN A 58 101.89 -16.25 -28.67
N PRO A 59 102.87 -16.21 -27.76
CA PRO A 59 103.59 -14.97 -27.41
C PRO A 59 104.53 -14.50 -28.52
N CYS A 60 104.97 -15.41 -29.38
CA CYS A 60 106.05 -15.20 -30.34
C CYS A 60 105.72 -15.88 -31.66
N VAL A 61 104.91 -15.22 -32.48
CA VAL A 61 104.43 -15.69 -33.78
C VAL A 61 105.10 -14.89 -34.90
N ARG A 62 105.37 -15.54 -36.02
CA ARG A 62 105.77 -14.90 -37.28
C ARG A 62 104.58 -14.91 -38.24
N PRO A 63 103.86 -13.80 -38.43
CA PRO A 63 102.60 -13.79 -39.18
C PRO A 63 102.69 -14.27 -40.63
N CYS A 64 103.85 -14.16 -41.26
CA CYS A 64 104.05 -14.62 -42.64
C CYS A 64 104.25 -16.14 -42.78
N GLU A 65 104.64 -16.84 -41.71
CA GLU A 65 104.75 -18.31 -41.67
C GLU A 65 103.37 -18.95 -41.41
N ALA A 66 102.33 -18.13 -41.26
CA ALA A 66 100.97 -18.59 -41.05
C ALA A 66 100.52 -19.50 -42.20
N ARG A 67 100.10 -20.71 -41.84
CA ARG A 67 99.55 -21.68 -42.78
C ARG A 67 98.11 -21.33 -43.09
N THR A 68 97.79 -21.27 -44.37
CA THR A 68 96.46 -21.01 -44.92
C THR A 68 96.16 -22.02 -46.03
N CYS A 69 94.89 -22.19 -46.41
CA CYS A 69 94.56 -23.05 -47.56
C CYS A 69 95.16 -22.53 -48.89
N LEU A 70 95.33 -21.21 -49.05
CA LEU A 70 95.84 -20.61 -50.29
C LEU A 70 97.36 -20.74 -50.46
N ASN A 71 98.11 -20.81 -49.37
CA ASN A 71 99.59 -20.91 -49.40
C ASN A 71 100.11 -22.33 -49.16
N GLN A 72 99.25 -23.35 -49.30
CA GLN A 72 99.60 -24.76 -49.08
C GLN A 72 100.82 -25.21 -49.88
N TRP A 73 100.98 -24.70 -51.10
CA TRP A 73 102.11 -25.04 -51.98
C TRP A 73 103.38 -24.18 -51.78
N PHE A 74 103.37 -23.21 -50.85
CA PHE A 74 104.47 -22.25 -50.64
C PHE A 74 105.04 -22.22 -49.21
N TYR A 75 104.77 -23.24 -48.40
CA TYR A 75 105.28 -23.30 -47.02
C TYR A 75 106.82 -23.22 -46.97
N GLY A 76 107.34 -22.30 -46.16
CA GLY A 76 108.78 -22.20 -45.84
C GLY A 76 109.65 -21.39 -46.82
N HIS A 77 109.07 -20.71 -47.81
CA HIS A 77 109.83 -19.93 -48.80
C HIS A 77 109.96 -18.42 -48.50
N SER A 78 109.52 -17.94 -47.34
CA SER A 78 109.54 -16.52 -46.98
C SER A 78 110.52 -16.20 -45.84
N SER A 79 111.50 -15.34 -46.09
CA SER A 79 112.33 -14.74 -45.03
C SER A 79 111.53 -13.67 -44.28
N CYS A 80 111.26 -13.90 -43.00
CA CYS A 80 110.48 -12.96 -42.19
C CYS A 80 111.20 -12.59 -40.90
N LEU A 81 111.18 -11.28 -40.61
CA LEU A 81 111.95 -10.66 -39.54
C LEU A 81 111.06 -9.86 -38.57
N ASN A 82 109.80 -10.28 -38.40
CA ASN A 82 108.88 -9.59 -37.50
C ASN A 82 108.17 -10.60 -36.60
N LEU A 83 108.57 -10.64 -35.33
CA LEU A 83 107.90 -11.34 -34.25
C LEU A 83 106.74 -10.49 -33.70
N ARG A 84 105.66 -11.14 -33.28
CA ARG A 84 104.52 -10.50 -32.60
C ARG A 84 103.78 -11.52 -31.73
N GLU A 85 103.14 -11.07 -30.65
CA GLU A 85 102.11 -11.87 -29.99
C GLU A 85 100.84 -11.91 -30.86
N ASP A 86 100.25 -13.10 -31.05
CA ASP A 86 99.06 -13.27 -31.88
C ASP A 86 98.22 -14.48 -31.44
N CYS A 87 96.97 -14.54 -31.91
CA CYS A 87 96.09 -15.69 -31.78
C CYS A 87 96.18 -16.55 -33.04
N VAL A 88 96.80 -17.73 -32.93
CA VAL A 88 96.98 -18.67 -34.05
C VAL A 88 95.97 -19.79 -34.00
N CYS A 89 95.73 -20.46 -35.13
CA CYS A 89 94.91 -21.67 -35.15
C CYS A 89 95.55 -22.77 -34.29
N LYS A 90 94.73 -23.52 -33.55
CA LYS A 90 95.20 -24.66 -32.76
C LYS A 90 95.94 -25.67 -33.63
N ASP A 91 96.88 -26.39 -33.02
CA ASP A 91 97.63 -27.47 -33.69
C ASP A 91 96.71 -28.43 -34.45
N GLY A 92 97.02 -28.65 -35.73
CA GLY A 92 96.23 -29.47 -36.65
C GLY A 92 95.20 -28.71 -37.49
N THR A 93 95.02 -27.41 -37.27
CA THR A 93 94.15 -26.54 -38.08
C THR A 93 94.92 -25.38 -38.70
N ILE A 94 94.46 -24.88 -39.85
CA ILE A 94 95.06 -23.78 -40.59
C ILE A 94 93.99 -22.77 -40.99
N LEU A 95 94.39 -21.55 -41.35
CA LEU A 95 93.43 -20.49 -41.66
C LEU A 95 92.78 -20.75 -43.03
N HIS A 96 91.45 -20.71 -43.11
CA HIS A 96 90.74 -20.95 -44.38
C HIS A 96 91.15 -19.93 -45.47
N ARG A 97 91.22 -18.64 -45.13
CA ARG A 97 91.70 -17.54 -45.99
C ARG A 97 92.51 -16.51 -45.18
N PRO A 98 93.42 -15.72 -45.78
CA PRO A 98 94.25 -14.73 -45.08
C PRO A 98 93.48 -13.69 -44.24
N HIS A 99 92.25 -13.38 -44.63
CA HIS A 99 91.37 -12.43 -43.95
C HIS A 99 90.23 -13.10 -43.18
N SER A 100 90.15 -14.44 -43.18
CA SER A 100 89.14 -15.18 -42.41
C SER A 100 89.57 -15.32 -40.95
N THR A 101 88.60 -15.40 -40.05
CA THR A 101 88.81 -15.78 -38.65
C THR A 101 88.73 -17.29 -38.42
N GLN A 102 88.32 -18.07 -39.43
CA GLN A 102 88.01 -19.49 -39.34
C GLN A 102 89.26 -20.37 -39.52
N CYS A 103 89.45 -21.29 -38.56
CA CYS A 103 90.49 -22.31 -38.59
C CYS A 103 89.85 -23.65 -38.97
N ILE A 104 90.36 -24.30 -40.02
CA ILE A 104 89.86 -25.59 -40.49
C ILE A 104 91.00 -26.61 -40.61
N PRO A 105 90.72 -27.92 -40.52
CA PRO A 105 91.69 -28.96 -40.85
C PRO A 105 92.18 -28.79 -42.30
N GLU A 106 93.45 -29.08 -42.54
CA GLU A 106 94.07 -28.96 -43.86
C GLU A 106 93.38 -29.81 -44.95
N LYS A 107 92.70 -30.89 -44.56
CA LYS A 107 91.92 -31.76 -45.46
C LYS A 107 90.65 -31.10 -45.99
N GLU A 108 90.18 -30.02 -45.36
CA GLU A 108 88.93 -29.33 -45.70
C GLU A 108 89.17 -28.11 -46.61
N CYS A 109 90.42 -27.86 -47.02
CA CYS A 109 90.82 -26.77 -47.91
C CYS A 109 90.45 -26.97 -49.40
N ALA A 110 89.37 -27.68 -49.71
CA ALA A 110 89.06 -28.09 -51.09
C ALA A 110 88.30 -27.01 -51.88
N CYS A 111 87.05 -26.72 -51.52
CA CYS A 111 86.24 -25.70 -52.19
C CYS A 111 85.75 -24.64 -51.20
N THR A 112 85.35 -23.48 -51.72
CA THR A 112 84.61 -22.49 -50.95
C THR A 112 83.30 -22.19 -51.66
N ASP A 113 82.19 -22.13 -50.91
CA ASP A 113 80.89 -21.78 -51.47
C ASP A 113 80.68 -20.26 -51.63
N SER A 114 79.49 -19.87 -52.11
CA SER A 114 79.08 -18.47 -52.32
C SER A 114 78.96 -17.67 -51.02
N GLU A 115 78.82 -18.34 -49.86
CA GLU A 115 78.76 -17.73 -48.53
C GLU A 115 80.14 -17.70 -47.84
N ASP A 116 81.21 -17.95 -48.60
CA ASP A 116 82.58 -18.02 -48.10
C ASP A 116 82.85 -19.16 -47.10
N GLN A 117 82.00 -20.20 -47.05
CA GLN A 117 82.21 -21.37 -46.19
C GLN A 117 83.07 -22.45 -46.86
N PRO A 118 84.01 -23.07 -46.13
CA PRO A 118 84.83 -24.17 -46.64
C PRO A 118 83.99 -25.43 -46.84
N ARG A 119 84.23 -26.12 -47.95
CA ARG A 119 83.57 -27.36 -48.33
C ARG A 119 84.61 -28.44 -48.58
N THR A 120 84.31 -29.64 -48.08
CA THR A 120 85.18 -30.80 -48.20
C THR A 120 85.06 -31.43 -49.59
N ALA A 121 86.13 -32.07 -50.06
CA ALA A 121 86.10 -32.75 -51.36
C ALA A 121 85.07 -33.89 -51.35
N GLY A 122 84.17 -33.90 -52.34
CA GLY A 122 83.06 -34.84 -52.44
C GLY A 122 81.77 -34.39 -51.75
N GLU A 123 81.80 -33.31 -50.97
CA GLU A 123 80.62 -32.75 -50.30
C GLU A 123 79.59 -32.23 -51.30
N ILE A 124 78.32 -32.40 -50.95
CA ILE A 124 77.17 -31.88 -51.68
C ILE A 124 76.38 -30.95 -50.75
N TRP A 125 76.06 -29.75 -51.21
CA TRP A 125 75.28 -28.76 -50.45
C TRP A 125 74.28 -28.02 -51.34
N ASN A 126 73.27 -27.39 -50.72
CA ASN A 126 72.37 -26.47 -51.41
C ASN A 126 72.98 -25.07 -51.46
N GLY A 127 73.07 -24.48 -52.65
CA GLY A 127 73.78 -23.21 -52.87
C GLY A 127 72.98 -21.93 -52.66
N GLY A 128 71.75 -22.00 -52.15
CA GLY A 128 71.03 -20.78 -51.76
C GLY A 128 69.59 -20.96 -51.31
N ILE A 129 69.04 -19.89 -50.72
CA ILE A 129 67.67 -19.82 -50.21
C ILE A 129 66.66 -19.49 -51.33
N ASP A 130 67.09 -18.76 -52.37
CA ASP A 130 66.21 -18.23 -53.43
C ASP A 130 66.11 -19.14 -54.67
N GLU A 131 67.11 -20.00 -54.91
CA GLU A 131 67.12 -21.01 -55.97
C GLU A 131 67.60 -22.33 -55.37
N CYS A 132 66.71 -23.32 -55.25
CA CYS A 132 67.06 -24.62 -54.68
C CYS A 132 67.89 -25.42 -55.70
N ALA A 133 69.22 -25.29 -55.61
CA ALA A 133 70.18 -25.93 -56.50
C ALA A 133 71.28 -26.61 -55.67
N LEU A 134 71.51 -27.90 -55.94
CA LEU A 134 72.57 -28.66 -55.28
C LEU A 134 73.90 -28.47 -56.01
N TYR A 135 74.98 -28.36 -55.24
CA TYR A 135 76.35 -28.21 -55.72
C TYR A 135 77.25 -29.28 -55.11
N LYS A 136 78.27 -29.71 -55.85
CA LYS A 136 79.27 -30.69 -55.41
C LYS A 136 80.68 -30.12 -55.52
N CYS A 137 81.47 -30.30 -54.47
CA CYS A 137 82.90 -29.98 -54.47
C CYS A 137 83.69 -31.15 -55.06
N LEU A 138 84.46 -30.88 -56.11
CA LEU A 138 85.37 -31.85 -56.70
C LEU A 138 86.74 -31.82 -55.99
N GLU A 139 87.47 -32.93 -56.04
CA GLU A 139 88.82 -33.03 -55.46
C GLU A 139 89.82 -32.02 -56.04
N ASN A 140 89.53 -31.46 -57.22
CA ASN A 140 90.33 -30.43 -57.87
C ASN A 140 90.00 -29.00 -57.41
N GLY A 141 89.15 -28.83 -56.39
CA GLY A 141 88.71 -27.54 -55.85
C GLY A 141 87.65 -26.81 -56.66
N SER A 142 87.04 -27.45 -57.67
CA SER A 142 85.95 -26.88 -58.46
C SER A 142 84.58 -27.22 -57.89
N VAL A 143 83.64 -26.28 -57.97
CA VAL A 143 82.23 -26.46 -57.58
C VAL A 143 81.38 -26.66 -58.83
N ILE A 144 80.63 -27.76 -58.91
CA ILE A 144 79.72 -28.07 -60.03
C ILE A 144 78.26 -28.20 -59.55
N PRO A 145 77.26 -27.75 -60.32
CA PRO A 145 75.86 -28.01 -60.01
C PRO A 145 75.47 -29.47 -60.30
N ILE A 146 74.55 -30.02 -59.52
CA ILE A 146 73.99 -31.36 -59.69
C ILE A 146 72.45 -31.32 -59.67
N GLU A 147 71.81 -32.18 -60.44
CA GLU A 147 70.35 -32.37 -60.40
C GLU A 147 69.99 -33.31 -59.22
N PRO A 148 68.95 -32.99 -58.42
CA PRO A 148 68.47 -33.87 -57.37
C PRO A 148 67.73 -35.08 -57.96
N ASP A 149 67.95 -36.26 -57.39
CA ASP A 149 67.20 -37.47 -57.69
C ASP A 149 65.96 -37.53 -56.79
N CYS A 150 64.78 -37.30 -57.36
CA CYS A 150 63.52 -37.20 -56.63
C CYS A 150 62.61 -38.38 -56.96
N ASP A 151 62.16 -39.12 -55.95
CA ASP A 151 61.16 -40.17 -56.11
C ASP A 151 59.78 -39.59 -56.37
N GLU A 152 59.05 -40.12 -57.36
CA GLU A 152 57.66 -39.76 -57.63
C GLU A 152 56.72 -40.47 -56.62
N GLU A 153 56.39 -39.77 -55.53
CA GLU A 153 55.41 -40.25 -54.55
C GLU A 153 53.96 -40.00 -54.99
N PRO A 154 53.00 -40.88 -54.63
CA PRO A 154 51.60 -40.68 -54.95
C PRO A 154 51.01 -39.47 -54.23
N THR A 155 50.19 -38.70 -54.96
CA THR A 155 49.58 -37.47 -54.47
C THR A 155 48.63 -37.74 -53.28
N PRO A 156 48.71 -36.96 -52.18
CA PRO A 156 47.85 -37.17 -51.02
C PRO A 156 46.41 -36.73 -51.29
N VAL A 157 45.44 -37.44 -50.71
CA VAL A 157 44.02 -37.07 -50.76
C VAL A 157 43.69 -36.26 -49.50
N CYS A 158 43.28 -35.00 -49.69
CA CYS A 158 42.88 -34.12 -48.60
C CYS A 158 41.39 -34.31 -48.29
N GLU A 159 41.05 -34.66 -47.05
CA GLU A 159 39.68 -34.97 -46.64
C GLU A 159 38.99 -33.82 -45.89
N ARG A 160 39.76 -32.84 -45.36
CA ARG A 160 39.21 -31.74 -44.57
C ARG A 160 38.59 -30.69 -45.48
N GLU A 161 37.55 -30.02 -44.97
CA GLU A 161 36.94 -28.90 -45.68
C GLU A 161 37.94 -27.75 -45.88
N ALA A 162 37.97 -27.19 -47.10
CA ALA A 162 38.91 -26.16 -47.55
C ALA A 162 40.41 -26.54 -47.47
N GLU A 163 40.71 -27.84 -47.44
CA GLU A 163 42.07 -28.36 -47.55
C GLU A 163 42.36 -28.75 -49.00
N VAL A 164 43.45 -28.24 -49.56
CA VAL A 164 43.86 -28.39 -50.96
C VAL A 164 45.29 -28.91 -51.04
N VAL A 165 45.60 -29.63 -52.12
CA VAL A 165 46.97 -30.10 -52.38
C VAL A 165 47.85 -28.92 -52.79
N MET A 166 48.93 -28.70 -52.05
CA MET A 166 49.93 -27.67 -52.31
C MET A 166 51.30 -28.30 -52.52
N GLY A 167 52.04 -27.81 -53.52
CA GLY A 167 53.43 -28.19 -53.75
C GLY A 167 54.37 -27.36 -52.87
N ILE A 168 55.19 -28.02 -52.05
CA ILE A 168 56.26 -27.42 -51.26
C ILE A 168 57.59 -27.93 -51.78
N ILE A 169 58.55 -27.03 -51.99
CA ILE A 169 59.92 -27.42 -52.33
C ILE A 169 60.67 -27.69 -51.02
N ASP A 170 61.15 -28.91 -50.84
CA ASP A 170 61.98 -29.28 -49.70
C ASP A 170 63.35 -28.59 -49.83
N LYS A 171 63.69 -27.71 -48.90
CA LYS A 171 64.91 -26.90 -48.94
C LYS A 171 66.20 -27.72 -48.87
N TRP A 172 66.14 -28.95 -48.38
CA TRP A 172 67.33 -29.79 -48.20
C TRP A 172 67.61 -30.68 -49.41
N THR A 173 66.55 -31.17 -50.05
CA THR A 173 66.62 -32.13 -51.16
C THR A 173 66.27 -31.48 -52.51
N CYS A 174 65.73 -30.26 -52.50
CA CYS A 174 65.22 -29.55 -53.67
C CYS A 174 64.15 -30.30 -54.47
N CYS A 175 63.50 -31.28 -53.84
CA CYS A 175 62.40 -32.02 -54.42
C CYS A 175 61.06 -31.36 -54.08
N SER A 176 60.16 -31.30 -55.06
CA SER A 176 58.77 -30.91 -54.83
C SER A 176 58.02 -32.02 -54.10
N LYS A 177 57.47 -31.70 -52.93
CA LYS A 177 56.59 -32.57 -52.15
C LYS A 177 55.18 -31.98 -52.16
N GLU A 178 54.20 -32.84 -52.34
CA GLU A 178 52.80 -32.44 -52.25
C GLU A 178 52.29 -32.68 -50.83
N VAL A 179 51.66 -31.67 -50.25
CA VAL A 179 51.05 -31.76 -48.93
C VAL A 179 49.67 -31.13 -48.94
N CYS A 180 48.80 -31.61 -48.04
CA CYS A 180 47.51 -31.00 -47.81
C CYS A 180 47.68 -29.71 -46.99
N GLY A 181 47.33 -28.58 -47.59
CA GLY A 181 47.38 -27.25 -46.99
C GLY A 181 45.98 -26.61 -46.94
N CYS A 182 45.75 -25.72 -45.98
CA CYS A 182 44.47 -25.04 -45.86
C CYS A 182 44.42 -23.78 -46.75
N ASP A 183 43.41 -23.69 -47.63
CA ASP A 183 43.10 -22.47 -48.38
C ASP A 183 41.89 -21.77 -47.74
N THR A 184 42.16 -20.68 -47.01
CA THR A 184 41.15 -19.92 -46.28
C THR A 184 40.19 -19.16 -47.19
N THR A 185 40.49 -19.02 -48.48
CA THR A 185 39.61 -18.33 -49.43
C THR A 185 38.39 -19.16 -49.83
N LEU A 186 38.47 -20.48 -49.65
CA LEU A 186 37.39 -21.43 -49.92
C LEU A 186 36.40 -21.55 -48.75
N CYS A 187 36.67 -20.88 -47.64
CA CYS A 187 35.80 -20.90 -46.47
C CYS A 187 34.61 -19.95 -46.65
N GLU A 188 33.39 -20.50 -46.69
CA GLU A 188 32.16 -19.72 -46.60
C GLU A 188 31.92 -19.27 -45.15
N THR A 189 32.55 -18.18 -44.73
CA THR A 189 32.39 -17.67 -43.36
C THR A 189 31.49 -16.45 -43.30
N THR A 190 30.30 -16.61 -42.73
CA THR A 190 29.50 -15.50 -42.20
C THR A 190 29.90 -15.24 -40.75
N ILE A 191 30.57 -14.12 -40.48
CA ILE A 191 30.94 -13.74 -39.11
C ILE A 191 29.70 -13.16 -38.43
N PRO A 192 29.19 -13.77 -37.34
CA PRO A 192 28.05 -13.23 -36.62
C PRO A 192 28.44 -11.95 -35.87
N THR A 193 27.57 -10.96 -35.91
CA THR A 193 27.66 -9.77 -35.04
C THR A 193 27.12 -10.10 -33.65
N CYS A 194 28.00 -10.11 -32.64
CA CYS A 194 27.61 -10.31 -31.24
C CYS A 194 27.07 -9.01 -30.60
N THR A 195 26.18 -9.11 -29.60
CA THR A 195 25.60 -7.96 -28.88
C THR A 195 26.52 -7.41 -27.78
N ASN A 196 26.12 -6.30 -27.13
CA ASN A 196 26.90 -5.61 -26.07
C ASN A 196 26.81 -6.40 -24.75
N GLY A 197 27.57 -7.48 -24.68
CA GLY A 197 27.58 -8.44 -23.56
C GLY A 197 28.17 -9.79 -23.95
N GLN A 198 28.43 -9.97 -25.24
CA GLN A 198 29.08 -11.15 -25.80
C GLN A 198 30.46 -10.81 -26.38
N LYS A 199 31.28 -11.83 -26.51
CA LYS A 199 32.56 -11.81 -27.19
C LYS A 199 32.58 -12.90 -28.24
N LEU A 200 33.09 -12.54 -29.42
CA LEU A 200 33.30 -13.49 -30.50
C LEU A 200 34.45 -14.41 -30.14
N ILE A 201 34.20 -15.72 -30.16
CA ILE A 201 35.21 -16.76 -30.03
C ILE A 201 35.36 -17.51 -31.35
N VAL A 202 36.59 -17.96 -31.62
CA VAL A 202 36.94 -18.72 -32.81
C VAL A 202 37.22 -20.16 -32.39
N GLY A 203 36.43 -21.09 -32.91
CA GLY A 203 36.62 -22.52 -32.76
C GLY A 203 37.28 -23.11 -33.99
N HIS A 204 38.15 -24.09 -33.78
CA HIS A 204 38.78 -24.88 -34.83
C HIS A 204 38.26 -26.32 -34.75
N SER A 205 37.75 -26.84 -35.87
CA SER A 205 37.30 -28.23 -35.97
C SER A 205 38.44 -29.11 -36.48
N PRO A 206 38.61 -30.34 -35.97
CA PRO A 206 39.57 -31.29 -36.55
C PRO A 206 39.22 -31.67 -37.99
N LEU A 207 37.97 -31.48 -38.43
CA LEU A 207 37.47 -31.90 -39.74
C LEU A 207 37.43 -30.78 -40.79
N SER A 208 37.76 -29.55 -40.41
CA SER A 208 37.68 -28.38 -41.31
C SER A 208 38.86 -27.45 -41.10
N CYS A 209 39.39 -26.89 -42.18
CA CYS A 209 40.35 -25.78 -42.12
C CYS A 209 39.66 -24.44 -41.79
N CYS A 210 38.33 -24.37 -41.91
CA CYS A 210 37.60 -23.13 -41.75
C CYS A 210 37.34 -22.79 -40.28
N PRO A 211 37.55 -21.52 -39.89
CA PRO A 211 37.23 -21.07 -38.54
C PRO A 211 35.72 -21.05 -38.31
N GLN A 212 35.29 -21.61 -37.19
CA GLN A 212 33.90 -21.55 -36.75
C GLN A 212 33.73 -20.42 -35.73
N TYR A 213 32.81 -19.50 -36.00
CA TYR A 213 32.59 -18.33 -35.15
C TYR A 213 31.37 -18.53 -34.25
N LYS A 214 31.53 -18.30 -32.95
CA LYS A 214 30.44 -18.38 -31.96
C LYS A 214 30.52 -17.18 -31.02
N CYS A 215 29.38 -16.63 -30.63
CA CYS A 215 29.30 -15.60 -29.59
C CYS A 215 29.13 -16.27 -28.23
N GLU A 216 30.00 -15.95 -27.26
CA GLU A 216 29.87 -16.38 -25.87
C GLU A 216 29.76 -15.17 -24.94
N CYS A 217 29.09 -15.35 -23.80
CA CYS A 217 28.87 -14.27 -22.83
C CYS A 217 30.21 -13.82 -22.22
N ASP A 218 30.43 -12.51 -22.15
CA ASP A 218 31.60 -11.89 -21.53
C ASP A 218 31.16 -11.01 -20.34
N PRO A 219 31.31 -11.51 -19.10
CA PRO A 219 30.88 -10.79 -17.90
C PRO A 219 31.57 -9.43 -17.70
N LEU A 220 32.76 -9.22 -18.26
CA LEU A 220 33.51 -7.97 -18.12
C LEU A 220 32.91 -6.82 -18.93
N LYS A 221 32.08 -7.13 -19.93
CA LYS A 221 31.38 -6.12 -20.74
C LYS A 221 30.05 -5.69 -20.13
N CYS A 222 29.57 -6.40 -19.10
CA CYS A 222 28.32 -6.03 -18.44
C CYS A 222 28.51 -4.78 -17.56
N PRO A 223 27.46 -3.93 -17.41
CA PRO A 223 27.52 -2.78 -16.53
C PRO A 223 27.86 -3.19 -15.09
N SER A 224 28.86 -2.54 -14.49
CA SER A 224 29.26 -2.79 -13.10
C SER A 224 28.21 -2.21 -12.15
N ILE A 225 27.26 -3.03 -11.72
CA ILE A 225 26.24 -2.69 -10.73
C ILE A 225 26.74 -3.12 -9.35
N SER A 226 26.70 -2.20 -8.39
CA SER A 226 27.06 -2.50 -6.99
C SER A 226 26.09 -3.55 -6.42
N THR A 227 26.62 -4.64 -5.88
CA THR A 227 25.82 -5.65 -5.18
C THR A 227 25.17 -5.05 -3.94
N PRO A 228 23.83 -5.04 -3.85
CA PRO A 228 23.14 -4.57 -2.65
C PRO A 228 23.32 -5.58 -1.50
N GLU A 229 23.44 -5.08 -0.27
CA GLU A 229 23.36 -5.91 0.94
C GLU A 229 21.89 -6.20 1.23
N CYS A 230 21.48 -7.46 1.02
CA CYS A 230 20.12 -7.90 1.35
C CYS A 230 19.99 -8.11 2.87
N ARG A 231 18.82 -7.79 3.41
CA ARG A 231 18.47 -8.03 4.82
C ARG A 231 18.19 -9.52 5.07
N GLU A 232 18.10 -9.94 6.33
CA GLU A 232 17.88 -11.35 6.69
C GLU A 232 16.56 -11.95 6.16
N ASP A 233 15.54 -11.13 5.91
CA ASP A 233 14.23 -11.52 5.36
C ASP A 233 14.14 -11.39 3.83
N GLN A 234 15.28 -11.11 3.18
CA GLN A 234 15.41 -10.96 1.74
C GLN A 234 16.44 -11.95 1.22
N PHE A 235 16.18 -12.46 0.02
CA PHE A 235 17.15 -13.26 -0.71
C PHE A 235 17.51 -12.58 -2.03
N MET A 236 18.75 -12.77 -2.45
CA MET A 236 19.26 -12.18 -3.67
C MET A 236 18.89 -13.05 -4.86
N ILE A 237 18.25 -12.45 -5.87
CA ILE A 237 18.01 -13.06 -7.16
C ILE A 237 18.83 -12.35 -8.24
N GLN A 238 19.08 -13.05 -9.32
CA GLN A 238 19.70 -12.50 -10.53
C GLN A 238 18.62 -12.34 -11.59
N VAL A 239 18.35 -11.10 -11.99
CA VAL A 239 17.38 -10.80 -13.04
C VAL A 239 18.14 -10.50 -14.33
N GLN A 240 17.75 -11.17 -15.41
CA GLN A 240 18.29 -10.93 -16.74
C GLN A 240 17.88 -9.52 -17.20
N GLN A 241 18.86 -8.71 -17.61
CA GLN A 241 18.61 -7.39 -18.18
C GLN A 241 18.15 -7.49 -19.65
N GLU A 242 18.03 -6.34 -20.32
CA GLU A 242 17.73 -6.29 -21.76
C GLU A 242 18.79 -7.01 -22.62
N GLU A 243 20.03 -7.14 -22.14
CA GLU A 243 21.08 -7.95 -22.77
C GLU A 243 21.07 -9.38 -22.22
N PRO A 244 21.04 -10.42 -23.08
CA PRO A 244 20.80 -11.81 -22.67
C PRO A 244 21.90 -12.39 -21.76
N CYS A 245 23.08 -11.78 -21.70
CA CYS A 245 24.24 -12.24 -20.92
C CYS A 245 24.47 -11.47 -19.61
N CYS A 246 23.74 -10.38 -19.36
CA CYS A 246 23.97 -9.54 -18.19
C CYS A 246 22.87 -9.71 -17.15
N PHE A 247 23.28 -10.06 -15.94
CA PHE A 247 22.38 -10.28 -14.80
C PHE A 247 22.63 -9.22 -13.74
N SER A 248 21.55 -8.62 -13.25
CA SER A 248 21.61 -7.66 -12.16
C SER A 248 21.11 -8.28 -10.86
N PRO A 249 21.84 -8.09 -9.74
CA PRO A 249 21.39 -8.55 -8.44
C PRO A 249 20.23 -7.68 -7.93
N PHE A 250 19.15 -8.32 -7.49
CA PHE A 250 18.05 -7.67 -6.79
C PHE A 250 17.69 -8.45 -5.53
N CYS A 251 17.42 -7.74 -4.43
CA CYS A 251 16.90 -8.36 -3.21
C CYS A 251 15.38 -8.50 -3.33
N VAL A 252 14.87 -9.71 -3.13
CA VAL A 252 13.43 -9.99 -3.15
C VAL A 252 13.03 -10.60 -1.80
N CYS A 253 11.81 -10.28 -1.37
CA CYS A 253 11.24 -10.75 -0.12
C CYS A 253 10.94 -12.25 -0.15
N GLU A 254 11.23 -12.93 0.95
CA GLU A 254 10.76 -14.30 1.16
C GLU A 254 9.23 -14.35 1.31
N SER A 255 8.62 -15.49 0.95
CA SER A 255 7.19 -15.68 1.12
C SER A 255 6.82 -15.74 2.61
N CYS A 256 5.84 -14.95 3.03
CA CYS A 256 5.41 -14.92 4.43
C CYS A 256 4.76 -16.25 4.84
N THR A 257 5.36 -16.91 5.84
CA THR A 257 4.87 -18.18 6.41
C THR A 257 3.78 -17.99 7.47
N LYS A 258 3.72 -16.81 8.10
CA LYS A 258 2.70 -16.50 9.11
C LYS A 258 1.41 -16.04 8.44
N PRO A 259 0.25 -16.67 8.74
CA PRO A 259 -1.03 -16.21 8.24
C PRO A 259 -1.39 -14.86 8.85
N VAL A 260 -2.02 -13.99 8.05
CA VAL A 260 -2.61 -12.75 8.54
C VAL A 260 -3.76 -13.10 9.50
N PRO A 261 -3.82 -12.50 10.71
CA PRO A 261 -4.89 -12.79 11.66
C PRO A 261 -6.25 -12.36 11.10
N LEU A 262 -7.27 -13.19 11.33
CA LEU A 262 -8.67 -12.87 11.05
C LEU A 262 -9.25 -12.12 12.24
N CYS A 263 -9.72 -10.89 12.01
CA CYS A 263 -10.34 -10.07 13.04
C CYS A 263 -11.84 -10.40 13.20
N HIS A 264 -12.36 -10.19 14.41
CA HIS A 264 -13.77 -10.41 14.74
C HIS A 264 -14.62 -9.16 14.45
N ASP A 265 -15.94 -9.26 14.63
CA ASP A 265 -16.86 -8.14 14.37
C ASP A 265 -16.49 -6.90 15.19
N GLY A 266 -16.49 -5.73 14.55
CA GLY A 266 -16.07 -4.45 15.13
C GLY A 266 -14.56 -4.29 15.31
N GLU A 267 -13.75 -5.33 15.07
CA GLU A 267 -12.31 -5.22 15.01
C GLU A 267 -11.85 -4.93 13.58
N PHE A 268 -10.81 -4.10 13.44
CA PHE A 268 -10.15 -3.88 12.16
C PHE A 268 -8.68 -4.27 12.23
N LEU A 269 -8.17 -4.71 11.07
CA LEU A 269 -6.78 -5.14 10.93
C LEU A 269 -5.87 -3.90 10.84
N THR A 270 -4.86 -3.85 11.71
CA THR A 270 -3.81 -2.82 11.66
C THR A 270 -2.42 -3.46 11.63
N VAL A 271 -1.42 -2.68 11.24
CA VAL A 271 -0.03 -3.10 11.11
C VAL A 271 0.83 -2.47 12.21
N ASP A 272 1.74 -3.25 12.79
CA ASP A 272 2.75 -2.73 13.72
C ASP A 272 3.76 -1.87 12.95
N LEU A 273 3.83 -0.59 13.28
CA LEU A 273 4.72 0.39 12.65
C LEU A 273 6.19 -0.03 12.73
N ASN A 274 6.61 -0.70 13.80
CA ASN A 274 7.99 -1.18 13.96
C ASN A 274 8.35 -2.31 12.99
N SER A 275 7.33 -3.00 12.47
CA SER A 275 7.50 -4.14 11.58
C SER A 275 7.40 -3.77 10.09
N THR A 276 7.03 -2.53 9.76
CA THR A 276 6.79 -2.08 8.38
C THR A 276 8.02 -2.09 7.47
N HIS A 277 9.22 -2.11 8.04
CA HIS A 277 10.47 -2.19 7.30
C HIS A 277 10.86 -3.62 6.89
N PHE A 278 10.17 -4.63 7.42
CA PHE A 278 10.34 -6.03 7.03
C PHE A 278 9.39 -6.39 5.89
N CYS A 279 9.80 -7.38 5.10
CA CYS A 279 9.02 -7.98 4.03
C CYS A 279 7.69 -8.57 4.52
N CYS A 280 7.67 -9.09 5.75
CA CYS A 280 6.48 -9.64 6.39
C CYS A 280 6.16 -8.86 7.67
N PRO A 281 5.44 -7.73 7.55
CA PRO A 281 5.07 -6.94 8.71
C PRO A 281 4.06 -7.71 9.59
N GLN A 282 4.09 -7.42 10.89
CA GLN A 282 3.23 -8.02 11.87
C GLN A 282 1.90 -7.28 11.93
N TYR A 283 0.81 -8.03 11.74
CA TYR A 283 -0.55 -7.52 11.82
C TYR A 283 -1.20 -7.92 13.14
N TYR A 284 -2.08 -7.06 13.65
CA TYR A 284 -2.90 -7.33 14.83
C TYR A 284 -4.27 -6.66 14.70
N CYS A 285 -5.26 -7.18 15.41
CA CYS A 285 -6.63 -6.66 15.40
C CYS A 285 -6.81 -5.64 16.51
N VAL A 286 -7.50 -4.54 16.20
CA VAL A 286 -7.87 -3.48 17.16
C VAL A 286 -9.37 -3.30 17.14
N CYS A 287 -9.96 -3.22 18.33
CA CYS A 287 -11.39 -3.01 18.52
C CYS A 287 -11.79 -1.55 18.22
N GLU A 288 -12.74 -1.36 17.30
CA GLU A 288 -13.38 -0.08 17.00
C GLU A 288 -14.90 -0.21 17.20
N PRO A 289 -15.43 0.22 18.36
CA PRO A 289 -16.84 0.03 18.73
C PRO A 289 -17.85 0.64 17.75
N ASN A 290 -17.45 1.62 16.94
CA ASN A 290 -18.31 2.26 15.94
C ASN A 290 -18.55 1.40 14.69
N LEU A 291 -17.72 0.38 14.47
CA LEU A 291 -17.85 -0.56 13.35
C LEU A 291 -18.73 -1.77 13.71
N CYS A 292 -19.22 -1.84 14.94
CA CYS A 292 -20.11 -2.92 15.35
C CYS A 292 -21.44 -2.85 14.59
N PRO A 293 -21.88 -3.96 13.99
CA PRO A 293 -23.14 -3.99 13.27
C PRO A 293 -24.30 -3.71 14.23
N MET A 294 -25.25 -2.88 13.78
CA MET A 294 -26.51 -2.71 14.51
C MET A 294 -27.30 -4.01 14.43
N PRO A 295 -27.94 -4.44 15.53
CA PRO A 295 -28.69 -5.69 15.55
C PRO A 295 -29.91 -5.56 14.63
N LEU A 296 -30.15 -6.57 13.79
CA LEU A 296 -31.40 -6.73 13.04
C LEU A 296 -32.52 -7.32 13.91
N LEU A 297 -32.39 -7.22 15.24
CA LEU A 297 -33.31 -7.79 16.22
C LEU A 297 -34.43 -6.79 16.49
N ASN A 298 -35.62 -7.05 15.94
CA ASN A 298 -36.83 -6.30 16.25
C ASN A 298 -37.54 -7.01 17.42
N CYS A 299 -37.57 -6.37 18.59
CA CYS A 299 -38.35 -6.84 19.73
C CYS A 299 -39.85 -6.56 19.52
N ALA A 300 -40.72 -7.34 20.19
CA ALA A 300 -42.17 -7.11 20.20
C ALA A 300 -42.53 -5.77 20.88
N GLU A 301 -43.75 -5.25 20.67
CA GLU A 301 -44.18 -3.92 21.17
C GLU A 301 -44.14 -3.79 22.70
N ASP A 302 -44.21 -4.91 23.43
CA ASP A 302 -44.13 -5.02 24.89
C ASP A 302 -42.71 -5.29 25.42
N MET A 303 -41.69 -5.19 24.58
CA MET A 303 -40.28 -5.42 24.93
C MET A 303 -39.38 -4.26 24.47
N ASN A 304 -38.31 -4.00 25.20
CA ASN A 304 -37.25 -3.07 24.80
C ASN A 304 -35.97 -3.83 24.41
N LEU A 305 -35.23 -3.25 23.48
CA LEU A 305 -33.93 -3.76 23.06
C LEU A 305 -32.84 -3.23 24.01
N VAL A 306 -32.19 -4.13 24.74
CA VAL A 306 -31.16 -3.80 25.75
C VAL A 306 -29.79 -4.22 25.25
N LYS A 307 -28.78 -3.40 25.57
CA LYS A 307 -27.36 -3.59 25.19
C LYS A 307 -26.56 -4.10 26.39
N GLU A 308 -25.85 -5.21 26.21
CA GLU A 308 -24.94 -5.79 27.21
C GLU A 308 -23.50 -5.83 26.68
N ASN A 309 -22.52 -5.40 27.48
CA ASN A 309 -21.10 -5.45 27.11
C ASN A 309 -20.44 -6.70 27.70
N VAL A 310 -19.95 -7.60 26.85
CA VAL A 310 -19.28 -8.85 27.26
C VAL A 310 -17.76 -8.65 27.34
N PHE A 311 -17.14 -9.12 28.43
CA PHE A 311 -15.68 -9.00 28.61
C PHE A 311 -14.93 -9.86 27.59
N GLY A 312 -14.02 -9.24 26.83
CA GLY A 312 -13.20 -9.92 25.81
C GLY A 312 -13.81 -9.93 24.40
N GLN A 313 -14.98 -9.34 24.18
CA GLN A 313 -15.56 -9.10 22.84
C GLN A 313 -15.57 -7.61 22.54
N CYS A 314 -15.24 -7.25 21.29
CA CYS A 314 -15.29 -5.86 20.85
C CYS A 314 -16.74 -5.35 20.75
N CYS A 315 -17.63 -6.16 20.18
CA CYS A 315 -19.03 -5.78 19.99
C CYS A 315 -19.93 -6.21 21.14
N PRO A 316 -20.91 -5.36 21.50
CA PRO A 316 -21.90 -5.69 22.52
C PRO A 316 -22.93 -6.69 21.99
N THR A 317 -23.49 -7.47 22.91
CA THR A 317 -24.62 -8.36 22.65
C THR A 317 -25.93 -7.64 22.92
N TRP A 318 -26.96 -7.98 22.14
CA TRP A 318 -28.28 -7.37 22.25
C TRP A 318 -29.31 -8.43 22.60
N HIS A 319 -30.22 -8.12 23.53
CA HIS A 319 -31.32 -8.99 23.94
C HIS A 319 -32.59 -8.16 24.21
N CYS A 320 -33.76 -8.78 24.11
CA CYS A 320 -35.03 -8.14 24.42
C CYS A 320 -35.40 -8.35 25.90
N GLU A 321 -35.89 -7.33 26.56
CA GLU A 321 -36.40 -7.40 27.95
C GLU A 321 -37.83 -6.84 28.01
N CYS A 322 -38.69 -7.40 28.87
CA CYS A 322 -40.11 -7.01 28.94
C CYS A 322 -40.30 -5.60 29.54
N ASN A 323 -41.10 -4.76 28.87
CA ASN A 323 -41.47 -3.43 29.35
C ASN A 323 -42.96 -3.10 29.06
N CYS A 324 -43.82 -3.24 30.07
CA CYS A 324 -45.25 -2.94 29.98
C CYS A 324 -45.59 -1.44 30.15
N GLU A 325 -44.64 -0.54 30.42
CA GLU A 325 -44.93 0.87 30.72
C GLU A 325 -45.45 1.67 29.51
N ASN A 326 -45.23 1.17 28.29
CA ASN A 326 -45.68 1.83 27.06
C ASN A 326 -47.17 1.69 26.77
N LEU A 327 -47.91 0.86 27.52
CA LEU A 327 -49.35 0.67 27.33
C LEU A 327 -50.13 1.72 28.12
N VAL A 328 -50.40 2.86 27.48
CA VAL A 328 -51.14 3.99 28.07
C VAL A 328 -52.63 3.66 28.14
N MET A 329 -53.25 3.79 29.32
CA MET A 329 -54.69 3.66 29.49
C MET A 329 -55.41 4.82 28.77
N PRO A 330 -56.34 4.57 27.84
CA PRO A 330 -57.01 5.63 27.10
C PRO A 330 -57.99 6.39 27.99
N THR A 331 -58.14 7.68 27.74
CA THR A 331 -59.16 8.53 28.38
C THR A 331 -60.42 8.51 27.51
N CYS A 332 -61.51 7.90 28.00
CA CYS A 332 -62.76 7.75 27.24
C CYS A 332 -63.65 9.00 27.27
N GLU A 333 -64.49 9.17 26.25
CA GLU A 333 -65.42 10.30 26.14
C GLU A 333 -66.62 10.17 27.09
N VAL A 334 -67.38 11.26 27.30
CA VAL A 334 -68.52 11.26 28.21
C VAL A 334 -69.63 10.35 27.68
N GLY A 335 -70.01 9.34 28.47
CA GLY A 335 -70.91 8.27 28.03
C GLY A 335 -70.18 7.00 27.59
N GLU A 336 -68.85 6.93 27.70
CA GLU A 336 -68.05 5.73 27.48
C GLU A 336 -67.31 5.32 28.76
N PHE A 337 -66.92 4.05 28.87
CA PHE A 337 -66.13 3.50 29.98
C PHE A 337 -64.94 2.68 29.48
N THR A 338 -63.91 2.55 30.32
CA THR A 338 -62.70 1.77 30.00
C THR A 338 -62.97 0.26 30.17
N ALA A 339 -62.72 -0.51 29.12
CA ALA A 339 -62.81 -1.97 29.10
C ALA A 339 -61.44 -2.60 28.75
N ILE A 340 -61.25 -3.87 29.10
CA ILE A 340 -60.02 -4.62 28.79
C ILE A 340 -60.11 -5.13 27.36
N ASP A 341 -59.07 -4.91 26.54
CA ASP A 341 -58.99 -5.50 25.21
C ASP A 341 -58.61 -6.98 25.31
N HIS A 342 -59.59 -7.85 25.12
CA HIS A 342 -59.40 -9.30 25.15
C HIS A 342 -58.72 -9.87 23.89
N ASN A 343 -58.53 -9.07 22.83
CA ASN A 343 -57.83 -9.50 21.62
C ASN A 343 -56.32 -9.23 21.68
N PHE A 344 -55.85 -8.43 22.65
CA PHE A 344 -54.44 -8.19 22.87
C PHE A 344 -53.78 -9.39 23.57
N GLN A 345 -52.78 -9.97 22.91
CA GLN A 345 -52.03 -11.12 23.43
C GLN A 345 -50.55 -10.73 23.57
N SER A 346 -50.10 -10.53 24.81
CA SER A 346 -48.73 -10.16 25.15
C SER A 346 -47.94 -11.37 25.63
N ASP A 347 -46.73 -11.55 25.08
CA ASP A 347 -45.78 -12.59 25.51
C ASP A 347 -45.20 -12.28 26.90
N CYS A 348 -45.15 -10.99 27.28
CA CYS A 348 -44.76 -10.52 28.61
C CYS A 348 -45.92 -10.48 29.63
N GLY A 349 -47.16 -10.79 29.23
CA GLY A 349 -48.35 -10.79 30.10
C GLY A 349 -48.93 -9.41 30.40
N CYS A 350 -48.64 -8.39 29.60
CA CYS A 350 -49.20 -7.05 29.76
C CYS A 350 -50.68 -6.99 29.34
N ILE A 351 -51.44 -6.02 29.88
CA ILE A 351 -52.89 -5.86 29.63
C ILE A 351 -53.13 -4.54 28.90
N GLN A 352 -53.92 -4.56 27.82
CA GLN A 352 -54.32 -3.38 27.05
C GLN A 352 -55.78 -3.00 27.33
N TYR A 353 -56.10 -1.71 27.27
CA TYR A 353 -57.43 -1.15 27.56
C TYR A 353 -57.99 -0.42 26.33
N LEU A 354 -59.32 -0.45 26.14
CA LEU A 354 -60.07 0.24 25.09
C LEU A 354 -61.32 0.95 25.68
N CYS A 355 -61.97 1.83 24.91
CA CYS A 355 -63.18 2.54 25.33
C CYS A 355 -64.43 1.92 24.70
N GLU A 356 -65.44 1.63 25.52
CA GLU A 356 -66.75 1.12 25.08
C GLU A 356 -67.88 2.07 25.50
N LYS A 357 -68.93 2.15 24.68
CA LYS A 357 -70.09 3.03 24.92
C LYS A 357 -70.99 2.46 26.02
N ASP A 358 -71.46 3.33 26.90
CA ASP A 358 -72.37 3.05 27.99
C ASP A 358 -73.85 3.21 27.57
N ASP A 359 -74.76 2.59 28.32
CA ASP A 359 -76.21 2.52 28.03
C ASP A 359 -76.98 3.74 28.57
N VAL A 360 -76.68 4.93 28.06
CA VAL A 360 -77.21 6.21 28.56
C VAL A 360 -77.65 7.16 27.44
N CYS A 361 -78.41 8.22 27.78
CA CYS A 361 -78.59 9.38 26.90
C CYS A 361 -77.55 10.45 27.24
N VAL A 362 -76.87 10.99 26.22
CA VAL A 362 -75.93 12.10 26.39
C VAL A 362 -76.55 13.39 25.83
N PHE A 363 -76.71 14.40 26.69
CA PHE A 363 -77.22 15.72 26.31
C PHE A 363 -76.10 16.76 26.35
N GLN A 364 -75.88 17.43 25.21
CA GLN A 364 -74.88 18.49 25.03
C GLN A 364 -73.46 18.11 25.49
N GLU A 365 -73.06 16.83 25.35
CA GLU A 365 -71.71 16.29 25.68
C GLU A 365 -71.25 16.50 27.14
N VAL A 366 -72.16 16.90 28.04
CA VAL A 366 -71.82 17.23 29.43
C VAL A 366 -72.75 16.53 30.42
N SER A 367 -74.01 16.28 30.04
CA SER A 367 -75.02 15.70 30.92
C SER A 367 -75.38 14.29 30.48
N VAL A 368 -75.36 13.34 31.42
CA VAL A 368 -75.74 11.95 31.21
C VAL A 368 -77.05 11.68 31.93
N LEU A 369 -78.03 11.13 31.21
CA LEU A 369 -79.34 10.73 31.73
C LEU A 369 -79.53 9.23 31.53
N ASN A 370 -80.05 8.55 32.55
CA ASN A 370 -80.45 7.15 32.42
C ASN A 370 -81.82 7.04 31.73
N PRO A 371 -82.13 5.92 31.05
CA PRO A 371 -83.46 5.68 30.48
C PRO A 371 -84.58 5.89 31.52
N GLY A 372 -85.62 6.63 31.12
CA GLY A 372 -86.76 7.01 31.96
C GLY A 372 -86.51 8.21 32.88
N GLN A 373 -85.30 8.76 32.95
CA GLN A 373 -85.05 10.02 33.65
C GLN A 373 -85.44 11.21 32.78
N SER A 374 -86.08 12.19 33.42
CA SER A 374 -86.41 13.48 32.81
C SER A 374 -85.84 14.63 33.61
N MET A 375 -85.47 15.71 32.92
CA MET A 375 -85.05 16.98 33.52
C MET A 375 -85.81 18.15 32.90
N ILE A 376 -86.08 19.19 33.68
CA ILE A 376 -86.74 20.41 33.22
C ILE A 376 -85.70 21.53 33.09
N LYS A 377 -85.75 22.29 31.99
CA LYS A 377 -84.89 23.45 31.76
C LYS A 377 -85.72 24.65 31.27
N TYR A 378 -85.54 25.79 31.93
CA TYR A 378 -86.29 27.01 31.66
C TYR A 378 -85.65 27.81 30.51
N LEU A 379 -86.45 28.32 29.56
CA LEU A 379 -85.99 29.09 28.39
C LEU A 379 -86.75 30.42 28.34
N GLU A 380 -86.05 31.56 28.36
CA GLU A 380 -86.56 32.93 28.21
C GLU A 380 -87.96 33.20 28.82
N GLU A 381 -87.99 33.36 30.15
CA GLU A 381 -89.07 33.77 31.08
C GLU A 381 -90.51 33.22 30.94
N ASP A 382 -90.99 32.78 29.77
CA ASP A 382 -92.38 32.42 29.50
C ASP A 382 -92.55 30.98 28.98
N PHE A 383 -91.45 30.25 28.74
CA PHE A 383 -91.46 28.84 28.31
C PHE A 383 -90.58 27.96 29.21
N CYS A 384 -90.98 26.71 29.42
CA CYS A 384 -90.07 25.68 29.94
C CYS A 384 -90.18 24.41 29.10
N TYR A 385 -89.05 23.70 28.96
CA TYR A 385 -89.01 22.43 28.26
C TYR A 385 -88.54 21.30 29.18
N THR A 386 -89.19 20.14 29.03
CA THR A 386 -88.82 18.91 29.74
C THR A 386 -88.12 17.99 28.74
N ILE A 387 -86.93 17.54 29.11
CA ILE A 387 -86.13 16.56 28.36
C ILE A 387 -86.31 15.21 29.05
N GLU A 388 -86.66 14.16 28.32
CA GLU A 388 -86.80 12.80 28.83
C GLU A 388 -85.93 11.84 28.01
N CYS A 389 -85.19 10.96 28.70
CA CYS A 389 -84.40 9.90 28.05
C CYS A 389 -85.28 8.68 27.77
N LEU A 390 -85.45 8.33 26.50
CA LEU A 390 -86.26 7.20 26.06
C LEU A 390 -85.46 5.89 26.05
N GLU A 391 -86.14 4.74 26.15
CA GLU A 391 -85.49 3.43 26.03
C GLU A 391 -85.01 3.11 24.60
N GLU A 392 -85.50 3.82 23.58
CA GLU A 392 -85.08 3.62 22.19
C GLU A 392 -83.69 4.20 21.93
N LYS A 393 -82.80 3.41 21.32
CA LYS A 393 -81.47 3.87 20.93
C LYS A 393 -81.47 4.56 19.58
N ASP A 394 -80.75 5.67 19.50
CA ASP A 394 -80.47 6.37 18.26
C ASP A 394 -79.40 5.59 17.49
N ASN A 395 -79.74 5.16 16.28
CA ASN A 395 -78.88 4.35 15.42
C ASN A 395 -77.64 5.12 14.91
N HIS A 396 -77.63 6.46 15.01
CA HIS A 396 -76.48 7.27 14.59
C HIS A 396 -75.45 7.46 15.70
N THR A 397 -75.89 7.71 16.93
CA THR A 397 -75.00 7.99 18.07
C THR A 397 -74.67 6.75 18.88
N GLY A 398 -75.55 5.73 18.86
CA GLY A 398 -75.43 4.52 19.69
C GLY A 398 -75.95 4.70 21.12
N PHE A 399 -76.32 5.92 21.50
CA PHE A 399 -76.88 6.28 22.80
C PHE A 399 -78.42 6.27 22.77
N HIS A 400 -79.04 6.35 23.94
CA HIS A 400 -80.50 6.44 24.07
C HIS A 400 -81.04 7.80 23.54
N THR A 401 -82.27 7.79 23.01
CA THR A 401 -82.88 8.94 22.34
C THR A 401 -83.49 9.92 23.33
N LEU A 402 -83.34 11.23 23.09
CA LEU A 402 -83.92 12.27 23.94
C LEU A 402 -85.22 12.83 23.34
N ASN A 403 -86.26 12.92 24.18
CA ASN A 403 -87.54 13.54 23.86
C ASN A 403 -87.65 14.93 24.48
N PHE A 404 -88.19 15.90 23.74
CA PHE A 404 -88.31 17.30 24.17
C PHE A 404 -89.77 17.75 24.12
N THR A 405 -90.30 18.21 25.26
CA THR A 405 -91.66 18.76 25.36
C THR A 405 -91.63 20.22 25.80
N LEU A 406 -92.34 21.11 25.11
CA LEU A 406 -92.37 22.56 25.37
C LEU A 406 -93.73 22.99 25.95
N VAL A 407 -93.74 23.77 27.03
CA VAL A 407 -94.95 24.28 27.69
C VAL A 407 -94.90 25.81 27.80
N ASN A 408 -96.03 26.49 27.51
CA ASN A 408 -96.19 27.95 27.58
C ASN A 408 -96.99 28.36 28.84
N CYS A 409 -96.39 29.17 29.71
CA CYS A 409 -97.00 29.61 30.97
C CYS A 409 -97.46 31.08 30.89
N SER A 410 -98.72 31.34 30.48
CA SER A 410 -99.24 32.71 30.38
C SER A 410 -99.47 33.35 31.77
N LYS A 411 -98.77 34.46 32.08
CA LYS A 411 -98.82 35.16 33.39
C LYS A 411 -99.93 36.21 33.55
N LYS A 412 -100.91 36.32 32.65
CA LYS A 412 -101.96 37.37 32.71
C LYS A 412 -103.11 36.99 33.67
N CYS A 413 -103.29 37.75 34.76
CA CYS A 413 -104.39 37.59 35.73
C CYS A 413 -105.40 38.77 35.70
N ASP A 414 -106.58 38.60 36.29
CA ASP A 414 -107.63 39.65 36.42
C ASP A 414 -107.21 40.79 37.39
N VAL A 415 -107.81 41.98 37.32
CA VAL A 415 -107.36 43.22 38.01
C VAL A 415 -107.28 43.08 39.55
N HIS A 416 -108.11 42.22 40.15
CA HIS A 416 -108.08 41.90 41.58
C HIS A 416 -107.23 40.67 41.96
N GLN A 417 -106.44 40.14 41.02
CA GLN A 417 -105.59 38.95 41.16
C GLN A 417 -104.12 39.21 40.80
N VAL A 418 -103.20 38.43 41.38
CA VAL A 418 -101.76 38.45 41.08
C VAL A 418 -101.25 37.03 40.83
N TYR A 419 -100.37 36.85 39.84
CA TYR A 419 -99.75 35.56 39.52
C TYR A 419 -98.69 35.17 40.55
N THR A 420 -98.72 33.93 41.01
CA THR A 420 -97.77 33.35 41.95
C THR A 420 -97.11 32.11 41.32
N PRO A 421 -95.76 32.07 41.16
CA PRO A 421 -95.03 30.90 40.66
C PRO A 421 -95.25 29.64 41.52
N SER A 422 -95.12 28.44 40.93
CA SER A 422 -95.20 27.20 41.69
C SER A 422 -93.98 27.06 42.63
N PRO A 423 -94.16 26.61 43.87
CA PRO A 423 -93.06 26.34 44.79
C PRO A 423 -92.34 25.00 44.56
N SER A 424 -92.78 24.17 43.60
CA SER A 424 -92.15 22.88 43.28
C SER A 424 -91.33 22.95 42.00
N ASP A 425 -90.13 22.33 41.99
CA ASP A 425 -89.26 22.23 40.80
C ASP A 425 -89.81 21.26 39.73
N TYR A 426 -90.94 20.59 40.02
CA TYR A 426 -91.59 19.64 39.12
C TYR A 426 -92.74 20.27 38.31
N ASP A 427 -93.24 21.45 38.73
CA ASP A 427 -94.33 22.13 38.05
C ASP A 427 -93.82 23.27 37.17
N CYS A 428 -94.02 23.16 35.85
CA CYS A 428 -93.55 24.14 34.88
C CYS A 428 -94.25 25.52 35.00
N CYS A 429 -95.52 25.60 35.48
CA CYS A 429 -96.31 26.85 35.57
C CYS A 429 -96.95 27.10 36.96
N GLY A 430 -97.21 28.37 37.31
CA GLY A 430 -97.85 28.85 38.55
C GLY A 430 -99.33 29.23 38.41
N THR A 431 -99.92 29.85 39.46
CA THR A 431 -101.38 30.14 39.57
C THR A 431 -101.69 31.58 40.01
N CYS A 432 -102.87 32.13 39.65
CA CYS A 432 -103.34 33.48 40.04
C CYS A 432 -104.14 33.47 41.37
N LYS A 433 -103.85 34.39 42.31
CA LYS A 433 -104.56 34.51 43.61
C LYS A 433 -105.21 35.89 43.82
N ASN A 434 -106.37 35.93 44.50
CA ASN A 434 -107.12 37.17 44.80
C ASN A 434 -106.42 38.03 45.86
N VAL A 435 -106.19 39.32 45.58
CA VAL A 435 -105.50 40.26 46.49
C VAL A 435 -106.43 41.30 47.13
N SER A 436 -107.67 41.44 46.66
CA SER A 436 -108.67 42.40 47.19
C SER A 436 -110.09 41.83 47.14
N CYS A 437 -110.98 42.34 48.00
CA CYS A 437 -112.35 41.83 48.08
C CYS A 437 -113.31 42.66 47.23
N LYS A 438 -114.01 42.02 46.29
CA LYS A 438 -115.03 42.66 45.46
C LYS A 438 -116.40 42.48 46.11
N PHE A 439 -117.00 43.57 46.60
CA PHE A 439 -118.35 43.56 47.17
C PHE A 439 -119.37 44.12 46.18
N HIS A 440 -120.51 43.47 46.05
CA HIS A 440 -121.60 43.89 45.17
C HIS A 440 -122.69 44.61 45.98
N MET A 441 -123.04 45.83 45.58
CA MET A 441 -124.17 46.56 46.17
C MET A 441 -125.51 46.16 45.51
N GLU A 442 -126.64 46.36 46.19
CA GLU A 442 -127.98 46.07 45.63
C GLU A 442 -128.28 46.87 44.35
N ASN A 443 -127.62 48.02 44.14
CA ASN A 443 -127.68 48.81 42.91
C ASN A 443 -126.90 48.20 41.72
N GLY A 444 -126.32 47.00 41.85
CA GLY A 444 -125.60 46.28 40.78
C GLY A 444 -124.12 46.70 40.59
N THR A 445 -123.70 47.83 41.16
CA THR A 445 -122.31 48.28 41.15
C THR A 445 -121.45 47.45 42.11
N SER A 446 -120.27 47.01 41.65
CA SER A 446 -119.28 46.34 42.51
C SER A 446 -118.16 47.28 42.91
N VAL A 447 -117.87 47.33 44.21
CA VAL A 447 -116.76 48.12 44.77
C VAL A 447 -115.70 47.17 45.28
N VAL A 448 -114.44 47.48 44.99
CA VAL A 448 -113.30 46.72 45.48
C VAL A 448 -112.83 47.34 46.79
N TYR A 449 -112.91 46.57 47.86
CA TYR A 449 -112.41 46.91 49.18
C TYR A 449 -111.02 46.32 49.36
N VAL A 450 -110.08 47.16 49.82
CA VAL A 450 -108.75 46.70 50.20
C VAL A 450 -108.84 45.89 51.50
N VAL A 451 -107.96 44.90 51.65
CA VAL A 451 -107.86 44.10 52.87
C VAL A 451 -107.67 44.99 54.10
N GLY A 452 -108.43 44.73 55.16
CA GLY A 452 -108.50 45.53 56.40
C GLY A 452 -109.60 46.59 56.40
N SER A 453 -110.33 46.77 55.30
CA SER A 453 -111.47 47.70 55.26
C SER A 453 -112.69 47.10 55.94
N THR A 454 -113.28 47.87 56.87
CA THR A 454 -114.60 47.59 57.48
C THR A 454 -115.63 48.60 57.02
N TRP A 455 -116.81 48.14 56.59
CA TRP A 455 -117.92 49.02 56.19
C TRP A 455 -119.26 48.52 56.75
N HIS A 456 -120.19 49.44 57.01
CA HIS A 456 -121.53 49.10 57.50
C HIS A 456 -122.54 49.26 56.36
N TYR A 457 -123.34 48.24 56.11
CA TYR A 457 -124.40 48.26 55.11
C TYR A 457 -125.60 47.45 55.62
N ASN A 458 -126.79 48.07 55.60
CA ASN A 458 -128.06 47.46 56.03
C ASN A 458 -127.98 46.79 57.43
N CYS A 459 -127.56 47.55 58.45
CA CYS A 459 -127.37 47.09 59.84
C CYS A 459 -126.42 45.89 60.03
N THR A 460 -125.62 45.56 59.00
CA THR A 460 -124.58 44.52 59.02
C THR A 460 -123.22 45.17 58.78
N THR A 461 -122.23 44.80 59.58
CA THR A 461 -120.84 45.20 59.37
C THR A 461 -120.15 44.17 58.50
N TYR A 462 -119.46 44.60 57.47
CA TYR A 462 -118.64 43.78 56.58
C TYR A 462 -117.16 44.14 56.75
N GLU A 463 -116.28 43.15 56.64
CA GLU A 463 -114.83 43.30 56.72
C GLU A 463 -114.13 42.49 55.63
N CYS A 464 -113.22 43.10 54.88
CA CYS A 464 -112.37 42.37 53.94
C CYS A 464 -111.11 41.87 54.65
N VAL A 465 -110.97 40.55 54.80
CA VAL A 465 -109.83 39.92 55.48
C VAL A 465 -108.98 39.11 54.50
N LYS A 466 -107.70 38.93 54.81
CA LYS A 466 -106.78 38.10 54.03
C LYS A 466 -106.73 36.68 54.60
N THR A 467 -106.84 35.69 53.72
CA THR A 467 -106.63 34.26 54.02
C THR A 467 -105.50 33.69 53.15
N ASP A 468 -105.05 32.46 53.43
CA ASP A 468 -103.96 31.78 52.72
C ASP A 468 -104.29 31.48 51.24
N GLU A 469 -105.58 31.44 50.91
CA GLU A 469 -106.10 31.24 49.55
C GLU A 469 -106.41 32.56 48.82
N GLY A 470 -106.47 33.70 49.54
CA GLY A 470 -106.75 35.02 48.98
C GLY A 470 -107.58 35.93 49.89
N ALA A 471 -107.94 37.12 49.42
CA ALA A 471 -108.80 38.05 50.16
C ALA A 471 -110.29 37.66 50.11
N ILE A 472 -110.99 37.63 51.25
CA ILE A 472 -112.42 37.26 51.40
C ILE A 472 -113.20 38.27 52.28
N ILE A 473 -114.54 38.31 52.15
CA ILE A 473 -115.43 39.22 52.92
C ILE A 473 -116.11 38.47 54.07
N LEU A 474 -116.05 39.02 55.29
CA LEU A 474 -116.77 38.56 56.49
C LEU A 474 -117.89 39.54 56.87
N ASN A 475 -118.99 39.08 57.50
CA ASN A 475 -120.10 39.94 57.93
C ASN A 475 -120.70 39.59 59.32
N TYR A 476 -121.20 40.58 60.07
CA TYR A 476 -121.87 40.39 61.38
C TYR A 476 -122.88 41.51 61.76
N THR A 477 -123.95 41.18 62.47
CA THR A 477 -125.11 42.06 62.84
C THR A 477 -125.17 42.41 64.35
N MET A 478 -125.60 43.62 64.75
CA MET A 478 -125.69 44.07 66.16
C MET A 478 -127.15 44.30 66.65
N VAL A 479 -127.47 43.96 67.92
CA VAL A 479 -128.80 44.14 68.58
C VAL A 479 -128.63 44.76 69.99
N CYS A 480 -129.45 45.74 70.40
CA CYS A 480 -129.41 46.39 71.73
C CYS A 480 -130.57 45.96 72.67
N PRO A 481 -130.36 45.80 74.00
CA PRO A 481 -131.40 45.46 74.99
C PRO A 481 -132.26 46.66 75.49
N PRO A 482 -133.45 46.44 76.10
CA PRO A 482 -134.41 47.50 76.47
C PRO A 482 -134.05 48.31 77.74
N PHE A 483 -134.43 49.60 77.75
CA PHE A 483 -134.05 50.66 78.70
C PHE A 483 -134.98 50.76 79.93
N ASN A 484 -134.44 51.03 81.13
CA ASN A 484 -135.17 51.14 82.41
C ASN A 484 -134.85 52.47 83.13
N GLU A 485 -135.87 53.29 83.43
CA GLU A 485 -135.74 54.71 83.85
C GLU A 485 -135.50 54.93 85.36
N THR A 486 -135.61 53.92 86.24
CA THR A 486 -135.50 54.11 87.71
C THR A 486 -134.08 54.11 88.28
N GLU A 487 -133.05 53.82 87.48
CA GLU A 487 -131.62 53.83 87.90
C GLU A 487 -130.85 55.06 87.41
N CYS A 488 -131.54 56.19 87.24
CA CYS A 488 -130.88 57.42 86.79
C CYS A 488 -130.27 58.20 87.97
N LYS A 489 -129.04 57.86 88.36
CA LYS A 489 -128.17 58.76 89.14
C LYS A 489 -127.24 59.52 88.21
N MET A 490 -127.43 60.84 88.17
CA MET A 490 -126.50 61.78 87.55
C MET A 490 -125.23 61.87 88.40
N VAL A 491 -124.14 61.24 87.96
CA VAL A 491 -122.81 61.46 88.53
C VAL A 491 -122.02 62.32 87.56
N CYS A 492 -121.98 63.61 87.88
CA CYS A 492 -121.03 64.56 87.33
C CYS A 492 -119.79 64.53 88.22
N THR A 493 -118.65 64.12 87.68
CA THR A 493 -117.36 64.59 88.20
C THR A 493 -116.36 64.70 87.06
N LEU A 494 -116.34 65.91 86.49
CA LEU A 494 -115.18 66.50 85.84
C LEU A 494 -114.02 66.55 86.84
N LEU A 495 -112.82 66.14 86.43
CA LEU A 495 -111.60 66.93 86.62
C LEU A 495 -110.42 66.30 85.86
N TYR A 496 -110.13 66.95 84.74
CA TYR A 496 -108.81 67.06 84.12
C TYR A 496 -107.67 67.15 85.16
N LEU A 497 -106.51 66.56 84.85
CA LEU A 497 -105.29 67.34 84.56
C LEU A 497 -104.10 66.47 84.15
N ARG A 498 -103.56 66.84 82.99
CA ARG A 498 -102.20 66.59 82.46
C ARG A 498 -101.10 66.59 83.53
N LYS A 499 -100.16 65.62 83.46
CA LYS A 499 -98.70 65.83 83.25
C LYS A 499 -97.88 64.53 83.35
N PHE A 500 -96.66 64.61 82.80
CA PHE A 500 -95.50 63.70 82.83
C PHE A 500 -95.41 62.73 81.63
N SER A 501 -94.59 62.94 80.60
CA SER A 501 -93.14 63.22 80.48
C SER A 501 -92.22 62.14 81.07
N ILE A 502 -91.58 61.42 80.13
CA ILE A 502 -90.17 60.99 80.07
C ILE A 502 -89.75 59.86 81.03
N ILE A 503 -89.22 58.75 80.47
CA ILE A 503 -87.78 58.49 80.31
C ILE A 503 -87.53 57.98 78.90
#